data_AF-A0A7V0YTK2-F1
#
_entry.id   AF-A0A7V0YTK2-F1
#
_cell.length_a   1.000
_cell.length_b   1.000
_cell.length_c   1.000
_cell.angle_alpha   90.00
_cell.angle_beta   90.00
_cell.angle_gamma   90.00
#
_symmetry.space_group_name_H-M   'P 1'
#
loop_
_entity.id
_entity.type
_entity.pdbx_description
1 polymer ?
#
loop_
_entity_poly.entity_id
_entity_poly.type
_entity_poly.pdbx_seq_one_letter_code
_entity_poly.pdbx_strand_id
1 'polypeptide(L)'
;MKIKLVSLAIMLFFIYPLALFAQDRYVLFRSFPEGPGLDSPYDLAVSSTRIVYVADTNNDRIQKFSMFGDLLDSWGSWGAGDGKLNRPRGIAVDNLGNVYVADTDNHRIQKFSPNGSFLAKWG
;
A
#
# COMPACT_ATOMS: atom_id res chain seq x y z
N MET A 1 -35.92 -22.76 -47.16
CA MET A 1 -34.88 -21.78 -47.54
C MET A 1 -34.16 -21.34 -46.27
N LYS A 2 -32.95 -21.86 -46.00
CA LYS A 2 -32.21 -21.65 -44.73
C LYS A 2 -31.37 -20.37 -44.83
N ILE A 3 -31.66 -19.37 -44.00
CA ILE A 3 -30.89 -18.12 -43.91
C ILE A 3 -29.75 -18.33 -42.89
N LYS A 4 -28.51 -18.06 -43.32
CA LYS A 4 -27.26 -18.27 -42.56
C LYS A 4 -27.07 -17.18 -41.49
N LEU A 5 -26.83 -17.59 -40.25
CA LEU A 5 -26.63 -16.74 -39.06
C LEU A 5 -25.26 -16.05 -38.94
N VAL A 6 -24.49 -15.88 -40.02
CA VAL A 6 -23.07 -15.46 -39.89
C VAL A 6 -22.87 -13.93 -39.89
N SER A 7 -23.91 -13.12 -40.00
CA SER A 7 -23.72 -11.66 -40.16
C SER A 7 -23.82 -10.81 -38.89
N LEU A 8 -24.14 -11.38 -37.72
CA LEU A 8 -24.31 -10.59 -36.49
C LEU A 8 -23.03 -10.45 -35.63
N ALA A 9 -22.02 -11.28 -35.86
CA ALA A 9 -20.78 -11.25 -35.07
C ALA A 9 -19.83 -10.09 -35.47
N ILE A 10 -19.99 -9.50 -36.66
CA ILE A 10 -19.07 -8.47 -37.18
C ILE A 10 -19.51 -7.04 -36.80
N MET A 11 -20.78 -6.84 -36.41
CA MET A 11 -21.25 -5.52 -35.91
C MET A 11 -20.88 -5.22 -34.45
N LEU A 12 -20.41 -6.21 -33.68
CA LEU A 12 -20.02 -6.00 -32.29
C LEU A 12 -18.64 -5.35 -32.12
N PHE A 13 -17.87 -5.18 -33.21
CA PHE A 13 -16.55 -4.54 -33.19
C PHE A 13 -16.56 -3.03 -33.43
N PHE A 14 -17.68 -2.44 -33.87
CA PHE A 14 -17.78 -0.98 -34.13
C PHE A 14 -18.41 -0.19 -32.99
N ILE A 15 -18.92 -0.86 -31.96
CA ILE A 15 -19.49 -0.23 -30.74
C ILE A 15 -18.50 -0.21 -29.56
N TYR A 16 -17.30 -0.79 -29.73
CA TYR A 16 -16.18 -0.63 -28.82
C TYR A 16 -15.12 0.29 -29.44
N PRO A 17 -15.36 1.62 -29.51
CA PRO A 17 -14.24 2.51 -29.77
C PRO A 17 -13.33 2.48 -28.54
N LEU A 18 -12.10 2.02 -28.75
CA LEU A 18 -10.90 2.65 -28.19
C LEU A 18 -10.93 2.99 -26.69
N ALA A 19 -11.29 2.05 -25.80
CA ALA A 19 -10.87 2.14 -24.40
C ALA A 19 -9.36 1.86 -24.20
N LEU A 20 -8.55 1.91 -25.26
CA LEU A 20 -7.10 1.66 -25.26
C LEU A 20 -6.25 2.93 -25.23
N PHE A 21 -6.85 4.13 -25.24
CA PHE A 21 -6.11 5.41 -25.19
C PHE A 21 -6.48 6.30 -24.00
N ALA A 22 -6.89 5.71 -22.87
CA ALA A 22 -6.79 6.41 -21.59
C ALA A 22 -5.41 6.10 -20.98
N GLN A 23 -4.35 6.69 -21.56
CA GLN A 23 -3.01 6.64 -20.99
C GLN A 23 -2.84 7.61 -19.81
N ASP A 24 -3.88 8.38 -19.49
CA ASP A 24 -4.00 9.19 -18.26
C ASP A 24 -5.12 8.64 -17.38
N ARG A 25 -4.98 7.40 -16.91
CA ARG A 25 -5.84 6.87 -15.84
C ARG A 25 -5.40 7.42 -14.49
N TYR A 26 -5.65 8.70 -14.24
CA TYR A 26 -6.02 9.13 -12.90
C TYR A 26 -7.40 8.50 -12.63
N VAL A 27 -7.40 7.28 -12.12
CA VAL A 27 -8.62 6.54 -11.81
C VAL A 27 -9.40 7.35 -10.78
N LEU A 28 -10.54 7.86 -11.25
CA LEU A 28 -11.65 8.41 -10.49
C LEU A 28 -11.76 7.71 -9.12
N PHE A 29 -11.79 8.51 -8.05
CA PHE A 29 -12.14 8.15 -6.66
C PHE A 29 -12.76 6.75 -6.55
N ARG A 30 -11.92 5.73 -6.41
CA ARG A 30 -12.38 4.52 -5.73
C ARG A 30 -12.54 4.94 -4.29
N SER A 31 -13.73 4.75 -3.74
CA SER A 31 -13.91 4.72 -2.28
C SER A 31 -12.83 3.80 -1.75
N PHE A 32 -11.88 4.35 -0.99
CA PHE A 32 -10.88 3.54 -0.30
C PHE A 32 -11.67 2.43 0.44
N PRO A 33 -11.28 1.15 0.31
CA PRO A 33 -11.91 0.11 1.11
C PRO A 33 -11.86 0.55 2.58
N GLU A 34 -12.94 0.31 3.33
CA GLU A 34 -13.02 0.61 4.77
C GLU A 34 -12.01 -0.26 5.53
N GLY A 35 -10.74 0.13 5.47
CA GLY A 35 -9.70 -0.34 6.38
C GLY A 35 -9.83 0.38 7.72
N PRO A 36 -8.95 0.05 8.70
CA PRO A 36 -8.99 0.62 10.05
C PRO A 36 -8.63 2.12 10.11
N GLY A 37 -8.72 2.85 8.99
CA GLY A 37 -8.34 4.26 8.84
C GLY A 37 -6.84 4.48 8.93
N LEU A 38 -6.38 5.63 8.45
CA LEU A 38 -5.10 6.21 8.85
C LEU A 38 -5.41 7.37 9.80
N ASP A 39 -4.61 7.54 10.85
CA ASP A 39 -4.67 8.70 11.72
C ASP A 39 -3.30 9.37 11.79
N SER A 40 -3.25 10.58 11.24
CA SER A 40 -2.05 11.41 11.12
C SER A 40 -0.89 10.66 10.45
N PRO A 41 -1.04 10.19 9.19
CA PRO A 41 0.05 9.55 8.48
C PRO A 41 1.17 10.55 8.19
N TYR A 42 2.33 10.41 8.83
CA TYR A 42 3.43 11.38 8.70
C TYR A 42 4.33 11.14 7.49
N ASP A 43 4.57 9.89 7.12
CA ASP A 43 5.52 9.53 6.06
C ASP A 43 5.12 8.22 5.37
N LEU A 44 5.66 8.02 4.16
CA LEU A 44 5.52 6.79 3.39
C LEU A 44 6.83 6.41 2.69
N ALA A 45 7.03 5.11 2.50
CA ALA A 45 8.11 4.56 1.69
C ALA A 45 7.59 3.49 0.74
N VAL A 46 8.22 3.34 -0.41
CA VAL A 46 7.82 2.38 -1.44
C VAL A 46 8.97 1.40 -1.70
N SER A 47 8.69 0.09 -1.63
CA SER A 47 9.69 -0.94 -1.97
C SER A 47 9.91 -1.04 -3.48
N SER A 48 10.98 -1.72 -3.87
CA SER A 48 11.25 -2.11 -5.27
C SER A 48 10.13 -2.98 -5.88
N THR A 49 9.35 -3.68 -5.04
CA THR A 49 8.19 -4.49 -5.43
C THR A 49 6.88 -3.70 -5.46
N ARG A 50 6.93 -2.36 -5.33
CA ARG A 50 5.78 -1.44 -5.35
C ARG A 50 4.79 -1.65 -4.20
N ILE A 51 5.29 -2.11 -3.07
CA ILE A 51 4.52 -2.09 -1.82
C ILE A 51 4.71 -0.71 -1.18
N VAL A 52 3.61 -0.10 -0.75
CA VAL A 52 3.62 1.18 -0.05
C VAL A 52 3.51 0.92 1.44
N TYR A 53 4.44 1.47 2.22
CA TYR A 53 4.41 1.43 3.68
C TYR A 53 4.14 2.82 4.21
N VAL A 54 3.22 2.94 5.15
CA VAL A 54 2.79 4.22 5.72
C VAL A 54 2.96 4.18 7.23
N ALA A 55 3.62 5.20 7.78
CA ALA A 55 3.67 5.40 9.23
C ALA A 55 2.33 5.96 9.71
N ASP A 56 1.52 5.13 10.36
CA ASP A 56 0.19 5.48 10.88
C ASP A 56 0.34 5.95 12.33
N THR A 57 0.84 7.18 12.47
CA THR A 57 1.53 7.68 13.66
C THR A 57 0.67 7.65 14.92
N ASN A 58 -0.58 8.10 14.86
CA ASN A 58 -1.45 8.13 16.05
C ASN A 58 -2.03 6.75 16.40
N ASN A 59 -1.92 5.78 15.50
CA ASN A 59 -2.29 4.39 15.75
C ASN A 59 -1.08 3.52 16.14
N ASP A 60 0.11 4.10 16.33
CA ASP A 60 1.34 3.42 16.75
C ASP A 60 1.68 2.17 15.92
N ARG A 61 1.43 2.24 14.61
CA ARG A 61 1.61 1.12 13.69
C ARG A 61 2.13 1.57 12.34
N ILE A 62 2.60 0.60 11.56
CA ILE A 62 2.86 0.74 10.13
C ILE A 62 1.77 -0.01 9.38
N GLN A 63 1.21 0.62 8.35
CA GLN A 63 0.30 -0.05 7.41
C GLN A 63 1.00 -0.29 6.08
N LYS A 64 0.70 -1.44 5.48
CA LYS A 64 1.29 -1.93 4.23
C LYS A 64 0.20 -2.04 3.18
N PHE A 65 0.40 -1.40 2.04
CA PHE A 65 -0.58 -1.32 0.96
C PHE A 65 -0.01 -1.82 -0.37
N SER A 66 -0.91 -2.26 -1.25
CA SER A 66 -0.62 -2.45 -2.67
C SER A 66 -0.37 -1.08 -3.32
N MET A 67 0.26 -1.06 -4.50
CA MET A 67 0.39 0.18 -5.30
C MET A 67 -0.96 0.79 -5.72
N PHE A 68 -2.06 0.07 -5.54
CA PHE A 68 -3.42 0.51 -5.84
C PHE A 68 -4.20 0.97 -4.60
N GLY A 69 -3.57 0.93 -3.40
CA GLY A 69 -4.17 1.38 -2.15
C GLY A 69 -4.94 0.30 -1.38
N ASP A 70 -4.87 -0.97 -1.79
CA ASP A 70 -5.46 -2.06 -1.03
C ASP A 70 -4.63 -2.33 0.22
N LEU A 71 -5.26 -2.42 1.40
CA LEU A 71 -4.57 -2.82 2.62
C LEU A 71 -4.14 -4.29 2.53
N LEU A 72 -2.84 -4.52 2.69
CA LEU A 72 -2.25 -5.85 2.64
C LEU A 72 -1.93 -6.38 4.04
N ASP A 73 -1.42 -5.53 4.91
CA ASP A 73 -1.00 -5.92 6.26
C ASP A 73 -0.80 -4.71 7.17
N SER A 74 -0.63 -4.95 8.47
CA SER A 74 -0.20 -3.92 9.43
C SER A 74 0.53 -4.56 10.61
N TRP A 75 1.48 -3.83 11.20
CA TRP A 75 2.17 -4.27 12.42
C TRP A 75 2.54 -3.08 13.29
N GLY A 76 2.83 -3.38 14.56
CA GLY A 76 3.03 -2.37 15.59
C GLY A 76 1.82 -2.24 16.51
N SER A 77 2.10 -1.74 17.70
CA SER A 77 1.14 -1.33 18.71
C SER A 77 1.87 -0.42 19.69
N TRP A 78 1.13 0.40 20.44
CA TRP A 78 1.71 1.29 21.43
C TRP A 78 2.64 0.57 22.42
N GLY A 79 3.86 1.09 22.59
CA GLY A 79 4.76 0.75 23.67
C GLY A 79 6.25 0.79 23.29
N ALA A 80 7.10 0.44 24.26
CA ALA A 80 8.57 0.49 24.11
C ALA A 80 9.22 -0.89 23.90
N GLY A 81 8.44 -1.97 23.86
CA GLY A 81 8.94 -3.33 23.60
C GLY A 81 9.39 -3.54 22.15
N ASP A 82 9.98 -4.70 21.87
CA ASP A 82 10.38 -5.07 20.51
C ASP A 82 9.15 -5.20 19.61
N GLY A 83 9.20 -4.53 18.45
CA GLY A 83 8.08 -4.46 17.52
C GLY A 83 6.89 -3.63 17.98
N LYS A 84 6.95 -3.01 19.17
CA LYS A 84 6.01 -1.96 19.60
C LYS A 84 6.55 -0.59 19.20
N LEU A 85 5.68 0.33 18.85
CA LEU A 85 6.02 1.67 18.37
C LEU A 85 5.35 2.72 19.26
N ASN A 86 5.90 3.92 19.25
CA ASN A 86 5.36 5.09 19.91
C ASN A 86 5.57 6.30 18.99
N ARG A 87 4.48 6.74 18.37
CA ARG A 87 4.46 7.81 17.35
C ARG A 87 5.51 7.59 16.25
N PRO A 88 5.44 6.50 15.47
CA PRO A 88 6.34 6.31 14.34
C PRO A 88 6.13 7.43 13.32
N ARG A 89 7.19 8.13 12.89
CA ARG A 89 7.07 9.25 11.94
C ARG A 89 7.78 9.03 10.63
N GLY A 90 9.08 8.74 10.67
CA GLY A 90 9.88 8.50 9.47
C GLY A 90 9.90 7.02 9.09
N ILE A 91 9.86 6.73 7.80
CA ILE A 91 9.94 5.35 7.29
C ILE A 91 10.87 5.26 6.07
N ALA A 92 11.69 4.22 6.00
CA ALA A 92 12.53 3.91 4.84
C ALA A 92 12.54 2.41 4.57
N VAL A 93 12.79 2.03 3.32
CA VAL A 93 12.83 0.63 2.89
C VAL A 93 14.13 0.36 2.15
N ASP A 94 14.85 -0.72 2.50
CA ASP A 94 16.05 -1.13 1.77
C ASP A 94 15.75 -2.05 0.58
N ASN A 95 16.76 -2.39 -0.21
CA ASN A 95 16.61 -3.22 -1.40
C ASN A 95 16.18 -4.68 -1.10
N LEU A 96 16.32 -5.13 0.16
CA LEU A 96 15.83 -6.44 0.61
C LEU A 96 14.38 -6.35 1.12
N GLY A 97 13.78 -5.15 1.13
CA GLY A 97 12.44 -4.89 1.61
C GLY A 97 12.35 -4.75 3.14
N ASN A 98 13.48 -4.66 3.85
CA ASN A 98 13.42 -4.38 5.29
C ASN A 98 12.97 -2.94 5.50
N VAL A 99 12.14 -2.76 6.52
CA VAL A 99 11.52 -1.47 6.84
C VAL A 99 12.20 -0.89 8.06
N TYR A 100 12.68 0.35 7.95
CA TYR A 100 13.30 1.11 9.02
C TYR A 100 12.32 2.17 9.46
N VAL A 101 12.01 2.21 10.74
CA VAL A 101 11.00 3.10 11.31
C VAL A 101 11.65 3.97 12.37
N ALA A 102 11.49 5.29 12.25
CA ALA A 102 11.81 6.23 13.31
C ALA A 102 10.69 6.21 14.35
N ASP A 103 10.93 5.46 15.42
CA ASP A 103 10.07 5.27 16.58
C ASP A 103 10.24 6.47 17.53
N THR A 104 9.63 7.59 17.13
CA THR A 104 10.08 8.95 17.48
C THR A 104 10.01 9.22 18.98
N ASP A 105 8.92 8.83 19.62
CA ASP A 105 8.71 9.10 21.05
C ASP A 105 9.39 8.04 21.94
N ASN A 106 9.86 6.94 21.36
CA ASN A 106 10.81 6.02 22.02
C ASN A 106 12.28 6.39 21.73
N HIS A 107 12.52 7.46 20.96
CA HIS A 107 13.86 7.98 20.62
C HIS A 107 14.80 6.95 19.98
N ARG A 108 14.26 6.02 19.18
CA ARG A 108 15.04 4.94 18.57
C ARG A 108 14.66 4.70 17.11
N ILE A 109 15.48 3.91 16.44
CA ILE A 109 15.13 3.30 15.16
C ILE A 109 14.83 1.82 15.39
N GLN A 110 13.79 1.31 14.73
CA GLN A 110 13.53 -0.11 14.63
C GLN A 110 13.59 -0.59 13.19
N LYS A 111 14.17 -1.77 12.99
CA LYS A 111 14.22 -2.47 11.71
C LYS A 111 13.29 -3.67 11.75
N PHE A 112 12.51 -3.81 10.70
CA PHE A 112 11.54 -4.88 10.50
C PHE A 112 11.82 -5.61 9.19
N SER A 113 11.47 -6.89 9.14
CA SER A 113 11.43 -7.65 7.88
C SER A 113 10.24 -7.20 7.01
N PRO A 114 10.20 -7.61 5.73
CA PRO A 114 9.10 -7.22 4.81
C PRO A 114 7.68 -7.64 5.26
N ASN A 115 7.58 -8.61 6.17
CA ASN A 115 6.34 -9.10 6.80
C ASN A 115 6.08 -8.47 8.19
N GLY A 116 6.80 -7.41 8.56
CA GLY A 116 6.56 -6.68 9.80
C GLY A 116 7.11 -7.34 11.08
N SER A 117 7.92 -8.39 10.98
CA SER A 117 8.57 -8.97 12.16
C SER A 117 9.75 -8.10 12.60
N PHE A 118 9.89 -7.89 13.91
CA PHE A 118 11.03 -7.18 14.48
C PHE A 118 12.35 -7.89 14.16
N LEU A 119 13.36 -7.14 13.72
CA LEU A 119 14.70 -7.66 13.44
C LEU A 119 15.75 -7.07 14.37
N ALA A 120 15.74 -5.75 14.57
CA ALA A 120 16.73 -5.04 15.38
C ALA A 120 16.25 -3.64 15.78
N LYS A 121 16.92 -3.05 16.77
CA LYS A 121 16.77 -1.64 17.16
C LYS A 121 18.10 -1.03 17.58
N TRP A 122 18.23 0.28 17.45
CA TRP A 122 19.39 1.05 17.89
C TRP A 122 19.03 2.53 18.08
N GLY A 123 19.95 3.26 18.70
CA GLY A 123 19.67 4.55 19.35
C GLY A 123 19.21 4.34 20.79
#